data_AF-A0A3L7NIE3-F1
#
_entry.id   AF-A0A3L7NIE3-F1
#
_cell.length_a   1.000
_cell.length_b   1.000
_cell.length_c   1.000
_cell.angle_alpha   90.00
_cell.angle_beta   90.00
_cell.angle_gamma   90.00
#
_symmetry.space_group_name_H-M   'P 1'
#
loop_
_entity.id
_entity.type
_entity.pdbx_description
1 polymer ?
#
loop_
_entity_poly.entity_id
_entity_poly.type
_entity_poly.pdbx_seq_one_letter_code
_entity_poly.pdbx_strand_id
1 'polypeptide(L)'
;MSQESSIFKYDGQDFIRMHTTLRTEAGESAAETKLDRNSPGYAALIQKRSFTGEVTLFGHTCDANYAPLTDHDGRLTGALMVCIQK
;
A
#
# COMPACT_ATOMS: atom_id res chain seq x y z
N MET A 1 -11.35 1.81 -15.75
CA MET A 1 -10.06 2.16 -15.16
C MET A 1 -10.28 3.22 -14.09
N SER A 2 -10.33 2.81 -12.83
CA SER A 2 -10.27 3.72 -11.69
C SER A 2 -8.81 3.92 -11.28
N GLN A 3 -8.51 5.11 -10.77
CA GLN A 3 -7.24 5.41 -10.10
C GLN A 3 -7.47 5.33 -8.61
N GLU A 4 -6.62 4.58 -7.92
CA GLU A 4 -6.76 4.34 -6.49
C GLU A 4 -5.49 4.76 -5.76
N SER A 5 -5.64 5.13 -4.49
CA SER A 5 -4.51 5.51 -3.65
C SER A 5 -4.65 5.00 -2.23
N SER A 6 -3.52 4.87 -1.54
CA SER A 6 -3.46 4.57 -0.11
C SER A 6 -2.30 5.30 0.55
N ILE A 7 -2.53 5.80 1.76
CA ILE A 7 -1.50 6.27 2.69
C ILE A 7 -1.46 5.30 3.86
N PHE A 8 -0.27 4.79 4.16
CA PHE A 8 -0.05 3.84 5.24
C PHE A 8 0.77 4.45 6.37
N LYS A 9 0.43 4.07 7.60
CA LYS A 9 1.32 4.21 8.76
C LYS A 9 2.05 2.89 8.98
N TYR A 10 3.34 2.94 9.28
CA TYR A 10 4.10 1.78 9.75
C TYR A 10 4.06 1.75 11.28
N ASP A 11 3.57 0.66 11.88
CA ASP A 11 3.45 0.53 13.34
C ASP A 11 4.70 -0.09 14.01
N GLY A 12 5.75 -0.36 13.22
CA GLY A 12 6.94 -1.09 13.64
C GLY A 12 6.97 -2.53 13.11
N GLN A 13 5.82 -3.07 12.70
CA GLN A 13 5.68 -4.41 12.17
C GLN A 13 4.83 -4.48 10.90
N ASP A 14 3.76 -3.69 10.78
CA ASP A 14 2.81 -3.71 9.69
C ASP A 14 2.59 -2.31 9.09
N PHE A 15 2.17 -2.27 7.83
CA PHE A 15 1.63 -1.07 7.20
C PHE A 15 0.10 -1.08 7.34
N ILE A 16 -0.44 -0.15 8.13
CA ILE A 16 -1.88 0.04 8.32
C ILE A 16 -2.37 1.14 7.38
N ARG A 17 -3.43 0.87 6.62
CA ARG A 17 -4.02 1.76 5.61
C ARG A 17 -4.84 2.86 6.30
N MET A 18 -4.25 4.03 6.52
CA MET A 18 -4.90 5.13 7.25
C MET A 18 -5.90 5.89 6.38
N HIS A 19 -5.55 6.11 5.12
CA HIS A 19 -6.41 6.77 4.14
C HIS A 19 -6.35 6.00 2.83
N THR A 20 -7.49 5.81 2.18
CA THR A 20 -7.54 5.12 0.90
C THR A 20 -8.82 5.42 0.14
N THR A 21 -8.73 5.38 -1.19
CA THR A 21 -9.89 5.33 -2.08
C THR A 21 -10.35 3.91 -2.37
N LEU A 22 -9.50 2.90 -2.08
CA LEU A 22 -9.81 1.50 -2.31
C LEU A 22 -11.00 1.04 -1.49
N ARG A 23 -11.78 0.17 -2.12
CA ARG A 23 -12.84 -0.60 -1.49
C ARG A 23 -12.44 -2.07 -1.43
N THR A 24 -12.94 -2.75 -0.40
CA THR A 24 -12.87 -4.20 -0.26
C THR A 24 -13.80 -4.88 -1.27
N GLU A 25 -13.72 -6.20 -1.38
CA GLU A 25 -14.61 -7.01 -2.22
C GLU A 25 -16.10 -6.83 -1.86
N ALA A 26 -16.39 -6.48 -0.60
CA ALA A 26 -17.74 -6.18 -0.13
C ALA A 26 -18.21 -4.75 -0.45
N GLY A 27 -17.37 -3.92 -1.08
CA GLY A 27 -17.67 -2.52 -1.40
C GLY A 27 -17.40 -1.52 -0.27
N GLU A 28 -16.99 -1.98 0.91
CA GLU A 28 -16.63 -1.12 2.06
C GLU A 28 -15.25 -0.49 1.90
N SER A 29 -15.01 0.66 2.55
CA SER A 29 -13.67 1.28 2.54
C SER A 29 -12.61 0.33 3.07
N ALA A 30 -11.45 0.28 2.42
CA ALA A 30 -10.30 -0.53 2.85
C ALA A 30 -9.44 0.14 3.95
N ALA A 31 -9.92 1.23 4.56
CA ALA A 31 -9.25 1.85 5.70
C ALA A 31 -9.09 0.87 6.88
N GLU A 32 -8.06 1.09 7.71
CA GLU A 32 -7.68 0.25 8.86
C GLU A 32 -7.28 -1.21 8.52
N THR A 33 -7.25 -1.57 7.24
CA THR A 33 -6.68 -2.86 6.80
C THR A 33 -5.16 -2.82 6.77
N LYS A 34 -4.53 -4.00 6.80
CA LYS A 34 -3.08 -4.13 6.65
C LYS A 34 -2.70 -4.34 5.19
N LEU A 35 -1.53 -3.84 4.79
CA LEU A 35 -0.88 -4.32 3.58
C LEU A 35 -0.46 -5.79 3.80
N ASP A 36 -0.81 -6.67 2.87
CA ASP A 36 -0.41 -8.08 2.95
C ASP A 36 1.13 -8.19 2.96
N ARG A 37 1.67 -8.88 3.97
CA ARG A 37 3.10 -9.13 4.15
C ARG A 37 3.71 -9.95 3.03
N ASN A 38 2.91 -10.76 2.35
CA ASN A 38 3.34 -11.57 1.21
C ASN A 38 3.35 -10.77 -0.10
N SER A 39 2.83 -9.53 -0.09
CA SER A 39 2.87 -8.70 -1.29
C SER A 39 4.29 -8.25 -1.63
N PRO A 40 4.64 -8.15 -2.92
CA PRO A 40 5.96 -7.64 -3.33
C PRO A 40 6.16 -6.17 -2.93
N GLY A 41 5.08 -5.39 -2.84
CA GLY A 41 5.10 -4.03 -2.31
C GLY A 41 5.57 -3.99 -0.86
N TYR A 42 5.03 -4.84 0.01
CA TYR A 42 5.46 -4.92 1.41
C TYR A 42 6.95 -5.23 1.52
N ALA A 43 7.42 -6.27 0.82
CA ALA A 43 8.81 -6.72 0.86
C ALA A 43 9.82 -5.63 0.44
N ALA A 44 9.45 -4.79 -0.53
CA ALA A 44 10.27 -3.64 -0.95
C ALA A 44 10.25 -2.51 0.09
N LEU A 45 9.07 -2.17 0.61
CA LEU A 45 8.88 -1.05 1.54
C LEU A 45 9.62 -1.24 2.86
N ILE A 46 9.63 -2.46 3.42
CA ILE A 46 10.41 -2.75 4.65
C ILE A 46 11.92 -2.58 4.45
N GLN A 47 12.39 -2.70 3.20
CA GLN A 47 13.78 -2.44 2.81
C GLN A 47 14.00 -0.97 2.41
N LYS A 48 13.02 -0.10 2.66
CA LYS A 48 13.01 1.32 2.28
C LYS A 48 13.25 1.52 0.78
N ARG A 49 12.69 0.64 -0.06
CA ARG A 49 12.72 0.74 -1.52
C ARG A 49 11.31 0.85 -2.08
N SER A 50 11.19 1.54 -3.21
CA SER A 50 9.95 1.59 -3.98
C SER A 50 9.71 0.29 -4.74
N PHE A 51 8.45 0.00 -5.03
CA PHE A 51 8.04 -1.11 -5.88
C PHE A 51 7.07 -0.61 -6.94
N THR A 52 7.26 -1.08 -8.17
CA THR A 52 6.34 -0.87 -9.29
C THR A 52 6.05 -2.20 -9.94
N GLY A 53 4.78 -2.53 -10.14
CA GLY A 53 4.39 -3.76 -10.81
C GLY A 53 2.92 -4.13 -10.58
N GLU A 54 2.53 -5.24 -11.18
CA GLU A 54 1.19 -5.78 -11.03
C GLU A 54 1.00 -6.40 -9.64
N VAL A 55 -0.15 -6.11 -9.02
CA VAL A 55 -0.58 -6.67 -7.74
C VAL A 55 -2.08 -6.97 -7.76
N THR A 56 -2.51 -7.91 -6.94
CA THR A 56 -3.94 -8.13 -6.68
C THR A 56 -4.31 -7.47 -5.35
N LEU A 57 -5.31 -6.59 -5.37
CA LEU A 57 -5.84 -5.89 -4.21
C LEU A 57 -7.35 -6.11 -4.16
N PHE A 58 -7.85 -6.75 -3.09
CA PHE A 58 -9.28 -6.99 -2.87
C PHE A 58 -9.99 -7.57 -4.11
N GLY A 59 -9.42 -8.64 -4.67
CA GLY A 59 -9.96 -9.31 -5.86
C GLY A 59 -9.67 -8.63 -7.20
N HIS A 60 -9.03 -7.45 -7.22
CA HIS A 60 -8.77 -6.70 -8.44
C HIS A 60 -7.27 -6.62 -8.78
N THR A 61 -6.93 -6.91 -10.03
CA THR A 61 -5.58 -6.74 -10.55
C THR A 61 -5.33 -5.27 -10.87
N CYS A 62 -4.19 -4.76 -10.40
CA CYS A 62 -3.81 -3.36 -10.50
C CYS A 62 -2.34 -3.23 -10.90
N ASP A 63 -2.02 -2.26 -11.76
CA ASP A 63 -0.64 -1.78 -11.89
C ASP A 63 -0.38 -0.75 -10.78
N ALA A 64 0.47 -1.09 -9.82
CA ALA A 64 0.68 -0.31 -8.61
C ALA A 64 2.11 0.23 -8.48
N ASN A 65 2.21 1.39 -7.86
CA ASN A 65 3.46 1.99 -7.40
C ASN A 65 3.38 2.18 -5.89
N TYR A 66 4.43 1.79 -5.18
CA TYR A 66 4.59 1.96 -3.75
C TYR A 66 5.87 2.74 -3.47
N ALA A 67 5.82 3.69 -2.54
CA ALA A 67 6.98 4.45 -2.09
C ALA A 67 7.05 4.47 -0.55
N PRO A 68 8.22 4.20 0.05
CA PRO A 68 8.38 4.27 1.50
C PRO A 68 8.38 5.71 1.97
N LEU A 69 7.83 5.96 3.16
CA LEU A 69 7.96 7.21 3.88
C LEU A 69 8.96 7.02 5.00
N THR A 70 9.95 7.91 5.08
CA THR A 70 10.93 7.93 6.16
C THR A 70 10.99 9.28 6.83
N ASP A 71 11.32 9.30 8.12
CA ASP A 71 11.62 10.54 8.84
C ASP A 71 13.04 11.06 8.52
N HIS A 72 13.41 12.17 9.17
CA HIS A 72 14.73 12.80 9.04
C HIS A 72 15.90 11.90 9.49
N ASP A 73 15.65 10.95 10.39
CA ASP A 73 16.64 9.95 10.84
C ASP A 73 16.67 8.72 9.91
N GLY A 74 15.90 8.74 8.82
CA GLY A 74 15.77 7.64 7.88
C GLY A 74 14.98 6.46 8.43
N ARG A 75 14.25 6.60 9.55
CA ARG A 75 13.37 5.54 10.07
C ARG A 75 12.13 5.43 9.21
N LEU A 76 11.70 4.21 8.94
CA LEU A 76 10.47 3.93 8.18
C LEU A 76 9.25 4.31 9.02
N THR A 77 8.41 5.21 8.52
CA THR A 77 7.22 5.72 9.21
C THR A 77 5.91 5.35 8.51
N GLY A 78 5.98 4.95 7.24
CA GLY A 78 4.79 4.65 6.46
C GLY A 78 5.11 4.36 5.00
N ALA A 79 4.08 4.43 4.17
CA ALA A 79 4.21 4.27 2.73
C ALA A 79 3.08 5.00 1.99
N LEU A 80 3.32 5.29 0.72
CA LEU A 80 2.32 5.71 -0.24
C LEU A 80 2.10 4.60 -1.26
N MET A 81 0.88 4.49 -1.75
CA MET A 81 0.57 3.69 -2.93
C MET A 81 -0.38 4.43 -3.85
N VAL A 82 -0.15 4.30 -5.15
CA VAL A 82 -1.11 4.61 -6.20
C VAL A 82 -1.25 3.40 -7.11
N CYS A 83 -2.44 3.13 -7.63
CA CYS A 83 -2.64 2.08 -8.61
C CYS A 83 -3.71 2.44 -9.65
N ILE A 84 -3.63 1.80 -10.80
CA ILE A 84 -4.67 1.84 -11.83
C ILE A 84 -5.28 0.44 -11.90
N GLN A 85 -6.58 0.34 -11.57
CA GLN A 85 -7.31 -0.93 -11.68
C GLN A 85 -7.55 -1.27 -13.16
N LYS A 86 -7.27 -2.52 -13.52
CA LYS A 86 -7.53 -3.08 -14.86
C LYS A 86 -8.98 -3.51 -14.99
#